data_AF-A0A3D3JU24-F1
#
_entry.id   AF-A0A3D3JU24-F1
#
_cell.length_a   1.000
_cell.length_b   1.000
_cell.length_c   1.000
_cell.angle_alpha   90.00
_cell.angle_beta   90.00
_cell.angle_gamma   90.00
#
_symmetry.space_group_name_H-M   'P 1'
#
loop_
_entity.id
_entity.type
_entity.pdbx_description
1 polymer ?
#
loop_
_entity_poly.entity_id
_entity_poly.type
_entity_poly.pdbx_seq_one_letter_code
_entity_poly.pdbx_strand_id
1 'polypeptide(L)'
;MSPLFVGLATATVAVMATKSCAVPVQRAALPAVPESWKFRLDPDDAGHQEKWFDLDIDDRGWRDVKIGATWESQGIDYDGVAGFHVVLHAAQPGEGTALELIP
;
A
#
# COMPACT_ATOMS: atom_id res chain seq x y z
N MET A 1 3.23 51.84 20.52
CA MET A 1 4.29 51.11 21.25
C MET A 1 3.64 50.36 22.40
N SER A 2 3.48 49.05 22.25
CA SER A 2 3.11 48.12 23.32
C SER A 2 3.77 46.78 23.00
N PRO A 3 4.60 46.21 23.89
CA PRO A 3 5.19 44.90 23.66
C PRO A 3 4.20 43.80 24.06
N LEU A 4 4.00 42.81 23.20
CA LEU A 4 3.28 41.59 23.56
C LEU A 4 4.23 40.68 24.33
N PHE A 5 3.75 40.29 25.52
CA PHE A 5 4.41 39.41 26.46
C PHE A 5 4.68 38.02 25.87
N VAL A 6 5.90 37.54 26.09
CA VAL A 6 6.28 36.14 25.94
C VAL A 6 5.58 35.34 27.03
N GLY A 7 4.64 34.48 26.63
CA GLY A 7 4.01 33.49 27.50
C GLY A 7 4.57 32.11 27.19
N LEU A 8 5.49 31.63 28.03
CA LEU A 8 5.96 30.25 28.01
C LEU A 8 4.82 29.36 28.51
N ALA A 9 4.11 28.70 27.60
CA ALA A 9 3.08 27.72 27.96
C ALA A 9 3.75 26.38 28.31
N THR A 10 3.89 26.10 29.60
CA THR A 10 4.31 24.79 30.09
C THR A 10 3.19 23.78 29.80
N ALA A 11 3.36 22.94 28.78
CA ALA A 11 2.45 21.83 28.54
C ALA A 11 2.88 20.65 29.43
N THR A 12 2.10 20.36 30.48
CA THR A 12 2.25 19.11 31.24
C THR A 12 1.78 17.96 30.36
N VAL A 13 2.72 17.13 29.88
CA VAL A 13 2.39 15.86 29.22
C VAL A 13 2.08 14.84 30.32
N ALA A 14 0.80 14.52 30.51
CA ALA A 14 0.42 13.36 31.29
C ALA A 14 0.68 12.09 30.46
N VAL A 15 1.78 11.39 30.74
CA VAL A 15 2.01 10.04 30.19
C VAL A 15 1.08 9.08 30.93
N MET A 16 -0.09 8.82 30.38
CA MET A 16 -0.96 7.75 30.85
C MET A 16 -0.40 6.42 30.32
N ALA A 17 0.32 5.69 31.16
CA ALA A 17 0.72 4.32 30.87
C ALA A 17 -0.53 3.43 30.87
N THR A 18 -1.08 3.14 29.70
CA THR A 18 -2.07 2.07 29.55
C THR A 18 -1.38 0.73 29.72
N LYS A 19 -2.00 -0.17 30.48
CA LYS A 19 -1.53 -1.54 30.68
C LYS A 19 -1.08 -2.14 29.35
N SER A 20 0.14 -2.64 29.32
CA SER A 20 0.59 -3.58 28.29
C SER A 20 -0.39 -4.75 28.28
N CYS A 21 -1.32 -4.75 27.35
CA CYS A 21 -1.97 -5.97 26.91
C CYS A 21 -1.10 -6.43 25.76
N ALA A 22 -0.43 -7.57 25.92
CA ALA A 22 0.31 -8.19 24.83
C ALA A 22 -0.60 -8.25 23.62
N VAL A 23 -0.32 -7.43 22.60
CA VAL A 23 -0.98 -7.56 21.31
C VAL A 23 -0.60 -8.96 20.83
N PRO A 24 -1.53 -9.92 20.71
CA PRO A 24 -1.18 -11.16 20.07
C PRO A 24 -0.76 -10.77 18.65
N VAL A 25 0.51 -11.03 18.30
CA VAL A 25 0.92 -11.14 16.89
C VAL A 25 0.16 -12.34 16.36
N GLN A 26 -1.08 -12.08 15.94
CA GLN A 26 -1.85 -13.04 15.19
C GLN A 26 -1.20 -13.03 13.80
N ARG A 27 -0.61 -14.14 13.39
CA ARG A 27 -0.34 -14.38 11.98
C ARG A 27 -1.70 -14.45 11.28
N ALA A 28 -2.24 -13.30 10.92
CA ALA A 28 -3.31 -13.23 9.96
C ALA A 28 -2.72 -13.76 8.65
N ALA A 29 -3.34 -14.80 8.09
CA ALA A 29 -3.08 -15.12 6.71
C ALA A 29 -3.33 -13.85 5.91
N LEU A 30 -2.36 -13.44 5.07
CA LEU A 30 -2.62 -12.39 4.09
C LEU A 30 -3.90 -12.80 3.34
N PRO A 31 -4.80 -11.84 3.04
CA PRO A 31 -5.95 -12.15 2.21
C PRO A 31 -5.47 -12.86 0.95
N ALA A 32 -6.22 -13.87 0.50
CA ALA A 32 -5.88 -14.59 -0.72
C ALA A 32 -5.73 -13.56 -1.85
N VAL A 33 -4.50 -13.46 -2.36
CA VAL A 33 -4.17 -12.54 -3.44
C VAL A 33 -4.70 -13.16 -4.74
N PRO A 34 -5.37 -12.38 -5.62
CA PRO A 34 -5.78 -12.89 -6.92
C PRO A 34 -4.60 -13.46 -7.70
N GLU A 35 -4.80 -14.62 -8.34
CA GLU A 35 -3.76 -15.27 -9.17
C GLU A 35 -3.47 -14.50 -10.46
N SER A 36 -4.30 -13.53 -10.83
CA SER A 36 -4.12 -12.68 -12.00
C SER A 36 -4.33 -11.22 -11.66
N TRP A 37 -3.41 -10.38 -12.15
CA TRP A 37 -3.37 -8.94 -11.87
C TRP A 37 -3.49 -8.17 -13.18
N LYS A 38 -3.97 -6.92 -13.09
CA LYS A 38 -3.96 -6.01 -14.23
C LYS A 38 -2.54 -5.59 -14.53
N PHE A 39 -2.19 -5.55 -15.80
CA PHE A 39 -0.85 -5.32 -16.30
C PHE A 39 -0.86 -4.40 -17.52
N ARG A 40 0.06 -3.43 -17.50
CA ARG A 40 0.25 -2.47 -18.59
C ARG A 40 1.74 -2.21 -18.80
N LEU A 41 2.18 -2.28 -20.04
CA LEU A 41 3.54 -1.90 -20.43
C LEU A 41 3.74 -0.40 -20.23
N ASP A 42 4.93 -0.01 -19.77
CA ASP A 42 5.32 1.37 -19.51
C ASP A 42 6.58 1.77 -20.29
N PRO A 43 6.53 1.79 -21.63
CA PRO A 43 7.69 2.16 -22.45
C PRO A 43 8.14 3.62 -22.27
N ASP A 44 7.25 4.47 -21.73
CA ASP A 44 7.49 5.89 -21.54
C ASP A 44 7.79 6.28 -20.08
N ASP A 45 7.89 5.30 -19.16
CA ASP A 45 8.07 5.50 -17.71
C ASP A 45 7.07 6.51 -17.11
N ALA A 46 5.83 6.44 -17.60
CA ALA A 46 4.75 7.37 -17.31
C ALA A 46 3.87 6.91 -16.14
N GLY A 47 3.99 5.67 -15.68
CA GLY A 47 3.06 5.08 -14.70
C GLY A 47 2.99 5.83 -13.37
N HIS A 48 4.11 6.43 -12.93
CA HIS A 48 4.13 7.28 -11.74
C HIS A 48 3.37 8.60 -11.95
N GLN A 49 3.55 9.23 -13.12
CA GLN A 49 2.94 10.51 -13.48
C GLN A 49 1.44 10.35 -13.73
N GLU A 50 1.05 9.24 -14.36
CA GLU A 50 -0.34 8.84 -14.59
C GLU A 50 -1.02 8.23 -13.36
N LYS A 51 -0.30 8.09 -12.23
CA LYS A 51 -0.81 7.56 -10.95
C LYS A 51 -1.49 6.20 -11.08
N TRP A 52 -0.82 5.27 -11.73
CA TRP A 52 -1.31 3.89 -11.89
C TRP A 52 -1.52 3.12 -10.56
N PHE A 53 -1.05 3.68 -9.44
CA PHE A 53 -1.25 3.17 -8.09
C PHE A 53 -2.52 3.70 -7.41
N ASP A 54 -3.23 4.65 -8.01
CA ASP A 54 -4.47 5.20 -7.44
C ASP A 54 -5.57 4.12 -7.45
N LEU A 55 -6.32 4.02 -6.34
CA LEU A 55 -7.40 3.03 -6.18
C LEU A 55 -8.51 3.12 -7.23
N ASP A 56 -8.71 4.31 -7.78
CA ASP A 56 -9.79 4.63 -8.73
C ASP A 56 -9.31 4.65 -10.19
N ILE A 57 -8.13 4.07 -10.48
CA ILE A 57 -7.60 4.02 -11.84
C ILE A 57 -8.54 3.24 -12.78
N ASP A 58 -8.73 3.76 -14.00
CA ASP A 58 -9.44 3.02 -15.05
C ASP A 58 -8.50 1.99 -15.71
N ASP A 59 -8.52 0.77 -15.19
CA ASP A 59 -7.70 -0.34 -15.67
C ASP A 59 -8.39 -1.23 -16.71
N ARG A 60 -9.54 -0.83 -17.26
CA ARG A 60 -10.31 -1.65 -18.22
C ARG A 60 -9.55 -2.01 -19.50
N GLY A 61 -8.60 -1.16 -19.90
CA GLY A 61 -7.72 -1.40 -21.05
C GLY A 61 -6.48 -2.25 -20.75
N TRP A 62 -6.28 -2.63 -19.49
CA TRP A 62 -5.10 -3.36 -19.04
C TRP A 62 -5.31 -4.87 -19.24
N ARG A 63 -4.20 -5.57 -19.46
CA ARG A 63 -4.21 -7.02 -19.68
C ARG A 63 -4.25 -7.73 -18.33
N ASP A 64 -4.91 -8.88 -18.24
CA ASP A 64 -4.74 -9.75 -17.08
C ASP A 64 -3.53 -10.66 -17.31
N VAL A 65 -2.62 -10.73 -16.34
CA VAL A 65 -1.47 -11.64 -16.35
C VAL A 65 -1.41 -12.43 -15.05
N LYS A 66 -0.97 -13.68 -15.13
CA LYS A 66 -0.74 -14.52 -13.97
C LYS A 66 0.47 -14.03 -13.19
N ILE A 67 0.33 -14.00 -11.87
CA ILE A 67 1.46 -13.83 -10.97
C ILE A 67 2.18 -15.16 -10.74
N GLY A 68 3.48 -15.11 -10.42
CA GLY A 68 4.31 -16.31 -10.27
C GLY A 68 4.89 -16.89 -11.57
N ALA A 69 4.71 -16.19 -12.70
CA ALA A 69 5.34 -16.48 -13.99
C ALA A 69 5.81 -15.17 -14.63
N THR A 70 6.79 -15.23 -15.53
CA THR A 70 7.23 -14.04 -16.29
C THR A 70 6.17 -13.66 -17.33
N TRP A 71 6.08 -12.39 -17.73
CA TRP A 71 5.11 -11.97 -18.75
C TRP A 71 5.48 -12.49 -20.15
N GLU A 72 6.76 -12.71 -20.45
CA GLU A 72 7.24 -13.29 -21.71
C GLU A 72 6.73 -14.71 -21.88
N SER A 73 6.74 -15.51 -20.80
CA SER A 73 6.17 -16.87 -20.81
C SER A 73 4.65 -16.89 -21.07
N GLN A 74 4.00 -15.73 -20.95
CA GLN A 74 2.57 -15.51 -21.16
C GLN A 74 2.28 -14.84 -22.51
N GLY A 75 3.27 -14.75 -23.40
CA GLY A 75 3.11 -14.25 -24.77
C GLY A 75 3.27 -12.75 -24.92
N ILE A 76 3.88 -12.08 -23.93
CA ILE A 76 4.19 -10.65 -23.99
C ILE A 76 5.69 -10.50 -24.28
N ASP A 77 6.03 -10.33 -25.55
CA ASP A 77 7.40 -10.09 -26.01
C ASP A 77 7.77 -8.61 -25.83
N TYR A 78 8.25 -8.27 -24.64
CA TYR A 78 8.64 -6.90 -24.30
C TYR A 78 9.69 -6.88 -23.19
N ASP A 79 10.84 -6.28 -23.50
CA ASP A 79 11.94 -6.02 -22.56
C ASP A 79 11.90 -4.55 -22.10
N GLY A 80 11.43 -4.31 -20.88
CA GLY A 80 11.33 -2.96 -20.32
C GLY A 80 10.60 -2.89 -18.99
N VAL A 81 9.92 -1.76 -18.76
CA VAL A 81 9.17 -1.50 -17.53
C VAL A 81 7.68 -1.72 -17.76
N ALA A 82 6.99 -2.23 -16.74
CA ALA A 82 5.56 -2.42 -16.76
C ALA A 82 4.97 -2.16 -15.36
N GLY A 83 3.72 -1.73 -15.34
CA GLY A 83 2.93 -1.56 -14.13
C GLY A 83 2.01 -2.75 -13.89
N PHE A 84 1.80 -3.03 -12.61
CA PHE A 84 0.77 -3.96 -12.15
C PHE A 84 -0.24 -3.25 -11.26
N HIS A 85 -1.51 -3.62 -11.36
CA HIS A 85 -2.58 -3.12 -10.52
C HIS A 85 -3.44 -4.28 -9.98
N VAL A 86 -3.69 -4.26 -8.67
CA VAL A 86 -4.55 -5.22 -7.98
C VAL A 86 -5.17 -4.54 -6.76
N VAL A 87 -6.48 -4.75 -6.59
CA VAL A 87 -7.20 -4.29 -5.39
C VAL A 87 -7.29 -5.45 -4.41
N LEU A 88 -6.64 -5.30 -3.25
CA LEU A 88 -6.70 -6.27 -2.17
C LEU A 88 -7.68 -5.79 -1.11
N HIS A 89 -8.71 -6.60 -0.85
CA HIS A 89 -9.62 -6.35 0.26
C HIS A 89 -9.07 -7.02 1.53
N ALA A 90 -8.44 -6.23 2.39
CA ALA A 90 -8.10 -6.69 3.73
C ALA A 90 -9.37 -6.75 4.59
N ALA A 91 -9.58 -7.87 5.29
CA ALA A 91 -10.47 -7.85 6.44
C ALA A 91 -9.93 -6.79 7.42
N GLN A 92 -10.80 -5.93 7.95
CA GLN A 92 -10.38 -4.90 8.90
C GLN A 92 -9.57 -5.60 10.01
N PRO A 93 -8.28 -5.25 10.17
CA PRO A 93 -7.52 -5.78 11.28
C PRO A 93 -8.23 -5.33 12.55
N GLY A 94 -8.53 -6.25 13.46
CA GLY A 94 -9.01 -5.88 14.78
C GLY A 94 -8.04 -4.88 15.42
N GLU A 95 -8.57 -3.95 16.21
CA GLU A 95 -7.82 -2.88 16.87
C GLU A 95 -6.48 -3.42 17.42
N GLY A 96 -5.36 -2.93 16.87
CA GLY A 96 -4.01 -3.37 17.25
C GLY A 96 -3.30 -4.37 16.32
N THR A 97 -3.86 -4.76 15.18
CA THR A 97 -3.18 -5.67 14.23
C THR A 97 -2.41 -4.87 13.16
N ALA A 98 -1.09 -5.04 13.08
CA ALA A 98 -0.25 -4.53 12.00
C ALA A 98 -0.15 -5.56 10.86
N LEU A 99 -0.37 -5.13 9.62
CA LEU A 99 -0.06 -5.93 8.43
C LEU A 99 1.38 -5.61 8.02
N GLU A 100 2.26 -6.60 8.10
CA GLU A 100 3.64 -6.49 7.65
C GLU A 100 3.76 -7.18 6.29
N LEU A 101 4.14 -6.42 5.26
CA LEU A 101 4.59 -6.97 3.99
C LEU A 101 6.04 -7.39 4.18
N ILE A 102 6.28 -8.68 4.39
CA ILE A 102 7.63 -9.23 4.51
C ILE A 102 8.23 -9.28 3.08
N PRO A 103 9.38 -8.61 2.82
CA PRO A 103 10.03 -8.61 1.52
C PRO A 103 10.64 -9.96 1.13
#